data_AF-A0A5C5WEE3-F1
#
_entry.id   AF-A0A5C5WEE3-F1
#
_cell.length_a   1.000
_cell.length_b   1.000
_cell.length_c   1.000
_cell.angle_alpha   90.00
_cell.angle_beta   90.00
_cell.angle_gamma   90.00
#
_symmetry.space_group_name_H-M   'P 1'
#
loop_
_entity.id
_entity.type
_entity.pdbx_description
1 polymer ?
#
loop_
_entity_poly.entity_id
_entity_poly.type
_entity_poly.pdbx_seq_one_letter_code
_entity_poly.pdbx_strand_id
1 'polypeptide(L)'
;MNRGLLAAGVLGATAVALGAWAEHGLAGTLVAGGFEGEALARRVDNFQTGARYQLATALALLALSVAAAPLGKQVKNAAGLLTAGGVLFSGLLYALALGPVSVRWLGAVVPLGGLAMIGGWSLLAWVGCRKQAPPGDPVSADLVRLEELLTHQQQLWQDLDEVVTSLRNETDKTALRLYRLEEAARQLIDTQRSAEETTDERPPHY
;
A
#
# COMPACT_ATOMS: atom_id res chain seq x y z
N MET A 1 -2.47 -16.52 -4.63
CA MET A 1 -3.60 -16.43 -5.60
C MET A 1 -4.65 -15.46 -5.07
N ASN A 2 -4.98 -14.40 -5.82
CA ASN A 2 -6.01 -13.43 -5.43
C ASN A 2 -7.40 -14.01 -5.70
N ARG A 3 -8.01 -14.61 -4.66
CA ARG A 3 -9.31 -15.31 -4.77
C ARG A 3 -10.45 -14.38 -5.18
N GLY A 4 -10.40 -13.10 -4.77
CA GLY A 4 -11.42 -12.11 -5.13
C GLY A 4 -11.35 -11.75 -6.61
N LEU A 5 -10.14 -11.54 -7.14
CA LEU A 5 -9.92 -11.26 -8.56
C LEU A 5 -10.32 -12.45 -9.45
N LEU A 6 -10.01 -13.67 -9.01
CA LEU A 6 -10.44 -14.90 -9.69
C LEU A 6 -11.97 -14.99 -9.75
N ALA A 7 -12.65 -14.79 -8.62
CA ALA A 7 -14.11 -14.81 -8.55
C ALA A 7 -14.74 -13.72 -9.44
N ALA A 8 -14.20 -12.50 -9.40
CA ALA A 8 -14.65 -11.40 -10.25
C ALA A 8 -14.51 -11.73 -11.74
N GLY A 9 -13.36 -12.28 -12.15
CA GLY A 9 -13.11 -12.68 -13.54
C GLY A 9 -14.06 -13.76 -14.03
N VAL A 10 -14.24 -14.83 -13.23
CA VAL A 10 -15.14 -15.94 -13.59
C VAL A 10 -16.59 -15.47 -13.67
N LEU A 11 -17.07 -14.74 -12.67
CA LEU A 11 -18.45 -14.23 -12.65
C LEU A 11 -18.70 -13.23 -13.77
N GLY A 12 -17.73 -12.35 -14.06
CA GLY A 12 -17.83 -11.36 -15.13
C GLY A 12 -17.88 -12.01 -16.51
N ALA A 13 -16.96 -12.92 -16.80
CA ALA A 13 -16.92 -13.62 -18.09
C ALA A 13 -18.21 -14.42 -18.35
N THR A 14 -18.68 -15.16 -17.35
CA THR A 14 -19.93 -15.92 -17.46
C THR A 14 -21.16 -15.01 -17.54
N ALA A 15 -21.19 -13.87 -16.83
CA ALA A 15 -22.31 -12.92 -16.93
C ALA A 15 -22.41 -12.30 -18.32
N VAL A 16 -21.29 -11.96 -18.96
CA VAL A 16 -21.26 -11.44 -20.34
C VAL A 16 -21.75 -12.50 -21.32
N ALA A 17 -21.26 -13.74 -21.21
CA ALA A 17 -21.69 -14.83 -22.08
C ALA A 17 -23.18 -15.13 -21.96
N LEU A 18 -23.69 -15.25 -20.72
CA LEU A 18 -25.10 -15.49 -20.45
C LEU A 18 -25.96 -14.29 -20.88
N GLY A 19 -25.51 -13.05 -20.63
CA GLY A 19 -26.21 -11.84 -21.08
C GLY A 19 -26.31 -11.73 -22.59
N ALA A 20 -25.24 -12.03 -23.33
CA ALA A 20 -25.26 -12.04 -24.79
C ALA A 20 -26.24 -13.10 -25.33
N TRP A 21 -26.26 -14.29 -24.72
CA TRP A 21 -27.22 -15.33 -25.05
C TRP A 21 -28.67 -14.91 -24.73
N ALA A 22 -28.89 -14.21 -23.61
CA ALA A 22 -30.20 -13.71 -23.20
C ALA A 22 -30.85 -12.78 -24.25
N GLU A 23 -30.05 -11.93 -24.88
CA GLU A 23 -30.52 -10.97 -25.90
C GLU A 23 -30.72 -11.62 -27.29
N HIS A 24 -29.86 -12.57 -27.68
CA HIS A 24 -29.82 -13.04 -29.07
C HIS A 24 -30.41 -14.45 -29.29
N GLY A 25 -30.35 -15.34 -28.29
CA GLY A 25 -30.66 -16.77 -28.48
C GLY A 25 -31.68 -17.35 -27.51
N LEU A 26 -31.82 -16.77 -26.31
CA LEU A 26 -32.64 -17.34 -25.25
C LEU A 26 -34.12 -17.47 -25.65
N ALA A 27 -34.70 -16.44 -26.27
CA ALA A 27 -36.11 -16.45 -26.65
C ALA A 27 -36.45 -17.62 -27.59
N GLY A 28 -35.63 -17.84 -28.63
CA GLY A 28 -35.82 -18.98 -29.53
C GLY A 28 -35.69 -20.33 -28.83
N THR A 29 -34.76 -20.44 -27.88
CA THR A 29 -34.57 -21.66 -27.08
C THR A 29 -35.79 -21.96 -26.20
N LEU A 30 -36.39 -20.92 -25.60
CA LEU A 30 -37.57 -21.05 -24.75
C LEU A 30 -38.84 -21.36 -25.56
N VAL A 31 -39.00 -20.78 -26.75
CA VAL A 31 -40.09 -21.11 -27.68
C VAL A 31 -40.01 -22.58 -28.12
N ALA A 32 -38.81 -23.06 -28.47
CA ALA A 32 -38.59 -24.48 -28.79
C ALA A 32 -38.90 -25.40 -27.59
N GLY A 33 -38.73 -24.89 -26.36
CA GLY A 33 -39.13 -25.55 -25.12
C GLY A 33 -40.63 -25.48 -24.79
N GLY A 34 -41.46 -24.89 -25.67
CA GLY A 34 -42.91 -24.79 -25.50
C GLY A 34 -43.38 -23.59 -24.66
N PHE A 35 -42.53 -22.60 -24.40
CA PHE A 35 -42.92 -21.38 -23.69
C PHE A 35 -43.32 -20.26 -24.65
N GLU A 36 -44.49 -19.67 -24.44
CA GLU A 36 -45.02 -18.59 -25.28
C GLU A 36 -45.69 -17.48 -24.47
N GLY A 37 -46.05 -16.39 -25.16
CA GLY A 37 -46.79 -15.26 -24.59
C GLY A 37 -46.12 -14.64 -23.36
N GLU A 38 -46.92 -14.37 -22.34
CA GLU A 38 -46.45 -13.72 -21.11
C GLU A 38 -45.46 -14.58 -20.32
N ALA A 39 -45.56 -15.91 -20.42
CA ALA A 39 -44.63 -16.82 -19.75
C ALA A 39 -43.22 -16.74 -20.36
N LEU A 40 -43.13 -16.63 -21.70
CA LEU A 40 -41.87 -16.39 -22.40
C LEU A 40 -41.24 -15.07 -21.97
N ALA A 41 -42.01 -13.98 -22.00
CA ALA A 41 -41.53 -12.65 -21.64
C ALA A 41 -40.94 -12.61 -20.22
N ARG A 42 -41.66 -13.16 -19.22
CA ARG A 42 -41.18 -13.21 -17.83
C ARG A 42 -39.90 -14.04 -17.66
N ARG A 43 -39.74 -15.14 -18.42
CA ARG A 43 -38.54 -15.99 -18.34
C ARG A 43 -37.32 -15.29 -18.92
N VAL A 44 -37.49 -14.62 -20.06
CA VAL A 44 -36.42 -13.79 -20.65
C VAL A 44 -36.00 -12.69 -19.68
N ASP A 45 -36.96 -11.97 -19.11
CA ASP A 45 -36.69 -10.89 -18.15
C ASP A 45 -35.98 -11.39 -16.87
N ASN A 46 -36.41 -12.51 -16.30
CA ASN A 46 -35.73 -13.14 -15.16
C ASN A 46 -34.29 -13.49 -15.49
N PHE A 47 -34.04 -14.06 -16.67
CA PHE A 47 -32.70 -14.44 -17.10
C PHE A 47 -31.80 -13.21 -17.29
N GLN A 48 -32.30 -12.17 -17.96
CA GLN A 48 -31.59 -10.91 -18.12
C GLN A 48 -31.28 -10.27 -16.77
N THR A 49 -32.23 -10.27 -15.85
CA THR A 49 -32.03 -9.80 -14.48
C THR A 49 -30.93 -10.57 -13.76
N GLY A 50 -30.92 -11.90 -13.87
CA GLY A 50 -29.83 -12.74 -13.33
C GLY A 50 -28.46 -12.34 -13.88
N ALA A 51 -28.33 -12.17 -15.21
CA ALA A 51 -27.09 -11.74 -15.84
C ALA A 51 -26.62 -10.36 -15.38
N ARG A 52 -27.54 -9.39 -15.25
CA ARG A 52 -27.23 -8.05 -14.74
C ARG A 52 -26.71 -8.08 -13.31
N TYR A 53 -27.34 -8.82 -12.41
CA TYR A 53 -26.91 -8.93 -11.02
C TYR A 53 -25.61 -9.72 -10.86
N GLN A 54 -25.39 -10.75 -11.69
CA GLN A 54 -24.12 -11.46 -11.72
C GLN A 54 -22.97 -10.53 -12.15
N LEU A 55 -23.18 -9.72 -13.20
CA LEU A 55 -22.20 -8.74 -13.64
C LEU A 55 -21.94 -7.67 -12.58
N ALA A 56 -23.00 -7.13 -11.95
CA ALA A 56 -22.86 -6.16 -10.85
C ALA A 56 -22.04 -6.73 -9.68
N THR A 57 -22.26 -8.00 -9.34
CA THR A 57 -21.47 -8.70 -8.31
C THR A 57 -20.01 -8.83 -8.73
N ALA A 58 -19.76 -9.22 -9.98
CA ALA A 58 -18.40 -9.32 -10.51
C ALA A 58 -17.65 -7.98 -10.45
N LEU A 59 -18.31 -6.88 -10.82
CA LEU A 59 -17.74 -5.53 -10.77
C LEU A 59 -17.47 -5.07 -9.34
N ALA A 60 -18.38 -5.36 -8.40
CA ALA A 60 -18.16 -5.06 -6.99
C ALA A 60 -16.95 -5.84 -6.44
N LEU A 61 -16.83 -7.12 -6.76
CA LEU A 61 -15.67 -7.94 -6.35
C LEU A 61 -14.38 -7.48 -7.01
N LEU A 62 -14.42 -7.06 -8.28
CA LEU A 62 -13.28 -6.48 -8.97
C LEU A 62 -12.80 -5.22 -8.23
N ALA A 63 -13.72 -4.28 -7.94
CA ALA A 63 -13.42 -3.05 -7.23
C ALA A 63 -12.80 -3.32 -5.85
N LEU A 64 -13.36 -4.27 -5.08
CA LEU A 64 -12.79 -4.68 -3.80
C LEU A 64 -11.43 -5.36 -3.94
N SER A 65 -11.17 -6.07 -5.04
CA SER A 65 -9.93 -6.83 -5.25
C SER A 65 -8.76 -6.00 -5.77
N VAL A 66 -9.03 -4.86 -6.41
CA VAL A 66 -8.02 -3.91 -6.93
C VAL A 66 -7.76 -2.73 -6.00
N ALA A 67 -8.52 -2.61 -4.91
CA ALA A 67 -8.30 -1.56 -3.91
C ALA A 67 -6.86 -1.64 -3.34
N ALA A 68 -6.15 -0.50 -3.32
CA ALA A 68 -4.73 -0.44 -2.94
C ALA A 68 -4.46 -0.73 -1.46
N ALA A 69 -5.49 -0.69 -0.60
CA ALA A 69 -5.37 -0.94 0.83
C ALA A 69 -5.64 -2.41 1.19
N PRO A 70 -4.92 -2.99 2.17
CA PRO A 70 -5.21 -4.33 2.64
C PRO A 70 -6.64 -4.42 3.17
N LEU A 71 -7.40 -5.37 2.64
CA LEU A 71 -8.80 -5.55 3.03
C LEU A 71 -8.92 -5.99 4.49
N GLY A 72 -9.54 -5.14 5.31
CA GLY A 72 -9.95 -5.47 6.67
C GLY A 72 -10.92 -6.64 6.72
N LYS A 73 -11.04 -7.31 7.88
CA LYS A 73 -11.92 -8.48 8.09
C LYS A 73 -13.36 -8.22 7.63
N GLN A 74 -13.87 -7.03 7.91
CA GLN A 74 -15.23 -6.61 7.56
C GLN A 74 -15.42 -6.52 6.04
N VAL A 75 -14.44 -6.00 5.30
CA VAL A 75 -14.51 -5.90 3.83
C VAL A 75 -14.43 -7.28 3.19
N LYS A 76 -13.64 -8.19 3.75
CA LYS A 76 -13.61 -9.61 3.34
C LYS A 76 -14.96 -10.30 3.57
N ASN A 77 -15.61 -10.04 4.70
CA ASN A 77 -16.95 -10.56 4.98
C ASN A 77 -17.99 -9.99 4.01
N ALA A 78 -17.91 -8.70 3.68
CA ALA A 78 -18.77 -8.07 2.70
C ALA A 78 -18.59 -8.69 1.31
N ALA A 79 -17.35 -8.91 0.87
CA ALA A 79 -17.05 -9.60 -0.38
C ALA A 79 -17.63 -11.03 -0.40
N GLY A 80 -17.53 -11.76 0.72
CA GLY A 80 -18.16 -13.09 0.87
C GLY A 80 -19.68 -13.05 0.72
N LEU A 81 -20.34 -12.10 1.39
CA LEU A 81 -21.79 -11.90 1.32
C LEU A 81 -22.25 -11.52 -0.10
N LEU A 82 -21.53 -10.61 -0.77
CA LEU A 82 -21.82 -10.23 -2.16
C LEU A 82 -21.63 -11.41 -3.11
N THR A 83 -20.57 -12.20 -2.95
CA THR A 83 -20.33 -13.39 -3.78
C THR A 83 -21.43 -14.41 -3.61
N ALA A 84 -21.73 -14.80 -2.37
CA ALA A 84 -22.76 -15.80 -2.08
C ALA A 84 -24.15 -15.30 -2.51
N GLY A 85 -24.48 -14.05 -2.18
CA GLY A 85 -25.75 -13.43 -2.55
C GLY A 85 -25.92 -13.31 -4.06
N GLY A 86 -24.91 -12.84 -4.79
CA GLY A 86 -24.94 -12.70 -6.24
C GLY A 86 -25.05 -14.03 -6.98
N VAL A 87 -24.31 -15.04 -6.55
CA VAL A 87 -24.39 -16.40 -7.13
C VAL A 87 -25.76 -17.03 -6.87
N LEU A 88 -26.25 -16.97 -5.64
CA LEU A 88 -27.57 -17.52 -5.29
C LEU A 88 -28.69 -16.79 -6.03
N PHE A 89 -28.69 -15.46 -6.00
CA PHE A 89 -29.73 -14.64 -6.64
C PHE A 89 -29.77 -14.88 -8.15
N SER A 90 -28.61 -14.77 -8.82
CA SER A 90 -28.53 -14.94 -10.28
C SER A 90 -28.81 -16.38 -10.70
N GLY A 91 -28.24 -17.36 -9.99
CA GLY A 91 -28.45 -18.78 -10.26
C GLY A 91 -29.91 -19.20 -10.12
N LEU A 92 -30.62 -18.71 -9.10
CA LEU A 92 -32.05 -18.98 -8.93
C LEU A 92 -32.89 -18.33 -10.04
N LEU A 93 -32.54 -17.13 -10.51
CA LEU A 93 -33.23 -16.50 -11.63
C LEU A 93 -33.01 -17.27 -12.94
N TYR A 94 -31.81 -17.78 -13.20
CA TYR A 94 -31.57 -18.65 -14.35
C TYR A 94 -32.35 -19.96 -14.26
N ALA A 95 -32.39 -20.57 -13.08
CA ALA A 95 -33.17 -21.78 -12.84
C ALA A 95 -34.69 -21.53 -13.04
N LEU A 96 -35.20 -20.37 -12.61
CA LEU A 96 -36.59 -19.96 -12.85
C LEU A 96 -36.88 -19.69 -14.33
N ALA A 97 -35.91 -19.12 -15.06
CA ALA A 97 -36.04 -18.83 -16.47
C ALA A 97 -36.03 -20.08 -17.36
N LEU A 98 -35.16 -21.05 -17.07
CA LEU A 98 -34.98 -22.26 -17.89
C LEU A 98 -35.78 -23.48 -17.40
N GLY A 99 -36.15 -23.52 -16.11
CA GLY A 99 -36.78 -24.69 -15.50
C GLY A 99 -38.24 -24.92 -15.93
N PRO A 100 -38.74 -26.18 -15.87
CA PRO A 100 -40.03 -26.62 -16.43
C PRO A 100 -41.33 -26.11 -15.77
N VAL A 101 -41.31 -25.00 -15.02
CA VAL A 101 -42.46 -24.31 -14.36
C VAL A 101 -42.71 -24.72 -12.88
N SER A 102 -42.97 -23.68 -12.06
CA SER A 102 -43.59 -23.65 -10.72
C SER A 102 -42.90 -24.27 -9.51
N VAL A 103 -41.57 -24.15 -9.36
CA VAL A 103 -41.03 -24.26 -7.99
C VAL A 103 -41.35 -22.96 -7.24
N ARG A 104 -42.59 -22.85 -6.75
CA ARG A 104 -43.09 -21.73 -5.93
C ARG A 104 -42.24 -21.54 -4.67
N TRP A 105 -41.55 -22.60 -4.24
CA TRP A 105 -40.49 -22.60 -3.23
C TRP A 105 -39.26 -21.78 -3.65
N LEU A 106 -38.85 -21.80 -4.93
CA LEU A 106 -37.60 -21.15 -5.38
C LEU A 106 -37.78 -19.63 -5.28
N GLY A 107 -38.98 -19.12 -5.55
CA GLY A 107 -39.34 -17.72 -5.33
C GLY A 107 -39.21 -17.27 -3.87
N ALA A 108 -39.40 -18.18 -2.90
CA ALA A 108 -39.19 -17.90 -1.48
C ALA A 108 -37.70 -18.02 -1.05
N VAL A 109 -36.85 -18.70 -1.85
CA VAL A 109 -35.40 -18.80 -1.63
C VAL A 109 -34.66 -17.62 -2.27
N VAL A 110 -35.15 -17.04 -3.38
CA VAL A 110 -34.60 -15.83 -4.02
C VAL A 110 -34.36 -14.65 -3.05
N PRO A 111 -35.25 -14.31 -2.09
CA PRO A 111 -34.97 -13.24 -1.15
C PRO A 111 -33.74 -13.49 -0.28
N LEU A 112 -33.29 -14.75 -0.07
CA LEU A 112 -32.07 -15.02 0.68
C LEU A 112 -30.82 -14.50 -0.04
N GLY A 113 -30.76 -14.63 -1.37
CA GLY A 113 -29.67 -14.05 -2.17
C GLY A 113 -29.66 -12.53 -2.11
N GLY A 114 -30.84 -11.92 -2.25
CA GLY A 114 -31.02 -10.46 -2.11
C GLY A 114 -30.63 -9.95 -0.72
N LEU A 115 -31.05 -10.64 0.35
CA LEU A 115 -30.71 -10.30 1.74
C LEU A 115 -29.21 -10.39 1.99
N ALA A 116 -28.53 -11.40 1.45
CA ALA A 116 -27.07 -11.51 1.53
C ALA A 116 -26.38 -10.34 0.81
N MET A 117 -26.86 -9.96 -0.38
CA MET A 117 -26.35 -8.78 -1.08
C MET A 117 -26.57 -7.49 -0.29
N ILE A 118 -27.77 -7.29 0.27
CA ILE A 118 -28.07 -6.14 1.14
C ILE A 118 -27.10 -6.13 2.32
N GLY A 119 -26.91 -7.26 3.01
CA GLY A 119 -25.96 -7.37 4.12
C GLY A 119 -24.52 -7.03 3.71
N GLY A 120 -24.09 -7.47 2.53
CA GLY A 120 -22.78 -7.12 1.96
C GLY A 120 -22.62 -5.61 1.74
N TRP A 121 -23.58 -4.98 1.06
CA TRP A 121 -23.57 -3.53 0.82
C TRP A 121 -23.70 -2.71 2.11
N SER A 122 -24.57 -3.10 3.03
CA SER A 122 -24.72 -2.47 4.34
C SER A 122 -23.44 -2.55 5.16
N LEU A 123 -22.72 -3.67 5.08
CA LEU A 123 -21.43 -3.82 5.77
C LEU A 123 -20.35 -2.92 5.15
N LEU A 124 -20.31 -2.78 3.82
CA LEU A 124 -19.43 -1.81 3.16
C LEU A 124 -19.77 -0.37 3.58
N ALA A 125 -21.05 0.00 3.58
CA ALA A 125 -21.50 1.30 4.03
C ALA A 125 -21.10 1.56 5.49
N TRP A 126 -21.29 0.59 6.38
CA TRP A 126 -20.88 0.70 7.77
C TRP A 126 -19.37 0.89 7.93
N VAL A 127 -18.56 0.12 7.20
CA VAL A 127 -17.09 0.27 7.20
C VAL A 127 -16.68 1.65 6.68
N GLY A 128 -17.33 2.16 5.63
CA GLY A 128 -17.06 3.50 5.08
C GLY A 128 -17.48 4.63 6.03
N CYS A 129 -18.57 4.45 6.79
CA CYS A 129 -19.06 5.44 7.75
C CYS A 129 -18.32 5.41 9.10
N ARG A 130 -17.65 4.30 9.45
CA ARG A 130 -16.75 4.30 10.60
C ARG A 130 -15.64 5.31 10.31
N LYS A 131 -15.65 6.42 11.05
CA LYS A 131 -14.46 7.26 11.20
C LYS A 131 -13.33 6.29 11.57
N GLN A 132 -12.43 6.05 10.63
CA GLN A 132 -11.11 5.58 11.03
C GLN A 132 -10.65 6.66 11.99
N ALA A 133 -10.28 6.29 13.23
CA ALA A 133 -9.48 7.21 14.02
C ALA A 133 -8.38 7.68 13.07
N PRO A 134 -8.19 9.00 12.88
CA PRO A 134 -7.15 9.46 11.98
C PRO A 134 -5.91 8.63 12.32
N PRO A 135 -5.22 8.03 11.33
CA PRO A 135 -3.92 7.43 11.61
C PRO A 135 -3.18 8.48 12.45
N GLY A 136 -2.72 8.09 13.65
CA GLY A 136 -2.33 9.04 14.70
C GLY A 136 -1.65 10.24 14.05
N ASP A 137 -2.27 11.42 14.21
CA ASP A 137 -2.17 12.58 13.30
C ASP A 137 -0.91 12.49 12.42
N PRO A 138 -1.02 12.28 11.09
CA PRO A 138 0.15 12.16 10.24
C PRO A 138 1.07 13.37 10.38
N VAL A 139 0.51 14.55 10.71
CA VAL A 139 1.29 15.72 11.09
C VAL A 139 2.08 15.44 12.37
N SER A 140 1.49 14.89 13.43
CA SER A 140 2.24 14.48 14.62
C SER A 140 3.33 13.43 14.35
N ALA A 141 3.08 12.44 13.48
CA ALA A 141 4.08 11.44 13.11
C ALA A 141 5.23 12.04 12.29
N ASP A 142 4.89 12.92 11.35
CA ASP A 142 5.87 13.68 10.56
C ASP A 142 6.63 14.67 11.45
N LEU A 143 5.98 15.32 12.40
CA LEU A 143 6.62 16.22 13.36
C LEU A 143 7.58 15.47 14.28
N VAL A 144 7.20 14.31 14.80
CA VAL A 144 8.11 13.44 15.59
C VAL A 144 9.31 13.02 14.73
N ARG A 145 9.08 12.66 13.46
CA ARG A 145 10.16 12.29 12.54
C ARG A 145 11.05 13.48 12.18
N LEU A 146 10.48 14.67 12.05
CA LEU A 146 11.22 15.91 11.82
C LEU A 146 12.02 16.31 13.06
N GLU A 147 11.47 16.15 14.27
CA GLU A 147 12.20 16.35 15.52
C GLU A 147 13.36 15.36 15.66
N GLU A 148 13.16 14.09 15.34
CA GLU A 148 14.24 13.09 15.31
C GLU A 148 15.34 13.47 14.32
N LEU A 149 14.97 13.91 13.10
CA LEU A 149 15.92 14.35 12.08
C LEU A 149 16.67 15.62 12.49
N LEU A 150 15.99 16.59 13.09
CA LEU A 150 16.60 17.82 13.60
C LEU A 150 17.57 17.52 14.73
N THR A 151 17.20 16.62 15.65
CA THR A 151 18.06 16.18 16.76
C THR A 151 19.30 15.45 16.22
N HIS A 152 19.12 14.58 15.23
CA HIS A 152 20.23 13.89 14.58
C HIS A 152 21.16 14.86 13.84
N GLN A 153 20.61 15.86 13.14
CA GLN A 153 21.39 16.92 12.50
C GLN A 153 22.17 17.73 13.53
N GLN A 154 21.56 18.10 14.65
CA GLN A 154 22.23 18.86 15.72
C GLN A 154 23.41 18.09 16.32
N GLN A 155 23.26 16.76 16.51
CA GLN A 155 24.35 15.91 16.99
C GLN A 155 25.53 15.88 16.00
N LEU A 156 25.26 15.75 14.70
CA LEU A 156 26.31 15.76 13.67
C LEU A 156 27.10 17.07 13.67
N TRP A 157 26.45 18.20 13.93
CA TRP A 157 27.14 19.50 14.06
C TRP A 157 28.06 19.55 15.28
N GLN A 158 27.64 18.99 16.42
CA GLN A 158 28.50 18.93 17.61
C GLN A 158 29.72 18.02 17.39
N ASP A 159 29.51 16.86 16.78
CA ASP A 159 30.59 15.92 16.46
C ASP A 159 31.61 16.56 15.50
N LEU A 160 31.13 17.32 14.51
CA LEU A 160 31.98 18.06 13.58
C LEU A 160 32.80 19.16 14.27
N ASP A 161 32.18 19.95 15.15
CA ASP A 161 32.89 20.99 15.90
C ASP A 161 33.99 20.39 16.80
N GLU A 162 33.73 19.24 17.42
CA GLU A 162 34.74 18.52 18.21
C GLU A 162 35.92 18.07 17.34
N VAL A 163 35.66 17.48 16.17
CA VAL A 163 36.71 17.07 15.22
C VAL A 163 37.50 18.27 14.72
N VAL A 164 36.84 19.36 14.32
CA VAL A 164 37.51 20.59 13.85
C VAL A 164 38.37 21.20 14.96
N THR A 165 37.87 21.22 16.20
CA THR A 165 38.62 21.73 17.36
C THR A 165 39.82 20.85 17.67
N SER A 166 39.66 19.53 17.59
CA SER A 166 40.74 18.55 17.77
C SER A 166 41.84 18.74 16.72
N LEU A 167 41.46 18.84 15.44
CA LEU A 167 42.39 19.08 14.35
C LEU A 167 43.16 20.39 14.57
N ARG A 168 42.45 21.50 14.86
CA ARG A 168 43.08 22.80 15.14
C ARG A 168 44.10 22.71 16.27
N ASN A 169 43.75 22.07 17.38
CA ASN A 169 44.64 21.90 18.52
C ASN A 169 45.88 21.07 18.17
N GLU A 170 45.73 20.05 17.33
CA GLU A 170 46.87 19.24 16.89
C GLU A 170 47.78 20.03 15.95
N THR A 171 47.22 20.84 15.05
CA THR A 171 48.01 21.76 14.19
C THR A 171 48.81 22.75 15.03
N ASP A 172 48.19 23.37 16.04
CA ASP A 172 48.84 24.32 16.95
C ASP A 172 49.97 23.65 17.75
N LYS A 173 49.77 22.41 18.22
CA LYS A 173 50.83 21.62 18.86
C LYS A 173 51.99 21.32 17.92
N THR A 174 51.72 20.95 16.66
CA THR A 174 52.77 20.71 15.68
C THR A 174 53.57 21.98 15.35
N ALA A 175 52.89 23.13 15.21
CA ALA A 175 53.55 24.41 14.99
C ALA A 175 54.47 24.79 16.17
N LEU A 176 54.01 24.58 17.41
CA LEU A 176 54.82 24.81 18.61
C LEU A 176 56.05 23.88 18.69
N ARG A 177 55.92 22.62 18.27
CA ARG A 177 57.05 21.69 18.21
C ARG A 177 58.10 22.15 17.20
N LEU A 178 57.68 22.59 16.01
CA LEU A 178 58.58 23.12 14.99
C LEU A 178 59.32 24.38 15.48
N TYR A 179 58.59 25.33 16.07
CA TYR A 179 59.19 26.53 16.63
C TYR A 179 60.25 26.23 17.70
N ARG A 180 59.97 25.29 18.62
CA ARG A 180 60.95 24.86 19.64
C ARG A 180 62.18 24.19 19.04
N LEU A 181 62.02 23.41 17.96
CA LEU A 181 63.13 22.79 17.25
C LEU A 181 64.00 23.83 16.54
N GLU A 182 63.38 24.83 15.90
CA GLU A 182 64.10 25.94 15.26
C GLU A 182 64.88 26.76 16.29
N GLU A 183 64.28 27.07 17.44
CA GLU A 183 64.93 27.84 18.50
C GLU A 183 66.12 27.07 19.10
N ALA A 184 65.95 25.76 19.36
CA ALA A 184 67.03 24.91 19.83
C ALA A 184 68.19 24.83 18.81
N ALA A 185 67.88 24.73 17.52
CA ALA A 185 68.88 24.73 16.46
C ALA A 185 69.65 26.06 16.40
N ARG A 186 68.97 27.21 16.57
CA ARG A 186 69.62 28.54 16.64
C ARG A 186 70.58 28.64 17.82
N GLN A 187 70.16 28.22 19.01
CA GLN A 187 71.00 28.23 20.21
C GLN A 187 72.25 27.36 20.07
N LEU A 188 72.14 26.19 19.43
CA LEU A 188 73.30 25.34 19.13
C LEU A 188 74.27 26.01 18.17
N ILE A 189 73.79 26.71 17.14
CA ILE A 189 74.65 27.45 16.20
C ILE A 189 75.39 28.59 16.91
N ASP A 190 74.70 29.37 17.73
CA ASP A 190 75.31 30.50 18.45
C ASP A 190 76.36 30.01 19.47
N THR A 191 76.07 28.92 20.19
CA THR A 191 77.05 28.33 21.12
C THR A 191 78.28 27.77 20.41
N GLN A 192 78.14 27.16 19.24
CA GLN A 192 79.29 26.73 18.42
C GLN A 192 80.12 27.93 17.95
N ARG A 193 79.47 29.00 17.46
CA ARG A 193 80.15 30.23 17.04
C ARG A 193 80.95 30.86 18.19
N SER A 194 80.34 30.98 19.38
CA SER A 194 81.05 31.50 20.56
C SER A 194 82.21 30.60 21.01
N ALA A 195 82.12 29.28 20.83
CA ALA A 195 83.21 28.36 21.11
C ALA A 195 84.38 28.55 20.13
N GLU A 196 84.11 28.75 18.84
CA GLU A 196 85.13 29.02 17.82
C GLU A 196 85.85 30.37 18.07
N GLU A 197 85.12 31.43 18.40
CA GLU A 197 85.71 32.75 18.70
C GLU A 197 86.67 32.71 19.91
N THR A 198 86.35 31.91 20.94
CA THR A 198 87.22 31.75 22.12
C THR A 198 88.47 30.90 21.87
N THR A 199 88.52 30.13 20.77
CA THR A 199 89.71 29.34 20.41
C THR A 199 90.71 30.13 19.55
N ASP A 200 90.30 31.24 18.93
CA ASP A 200 91.16 32.12 18.12
C ASP A 200 91.92 33.18 18.96
N GLU A 201 91.53 33.38 20.23
CA GLU A 201 92.35 34.09 21.21
C GLU A 201 93.54 33.21 21.67
N ARG A 202 94.56 33.06 20.82
CA ARG A 202 95.87 32.55 21.26
C ARG A 202 96.42 33.48 22.35
N PRO A 203 96.95 32.94 23.47
CA PRO A 203 97.54 33.78 24.52
C PRO A 203 98.69 34.60 23.92
N PRO A 204 98.85 35.87 24.32
CA PRO A 204 99.89 36.73 23.77
C PRO A 204 101.25 36.07 24.05
N HIS A 205 102.01 35.86 22.98
CA HIS A 205 103.40 35.45 23.07
C HIS A 205 104.16 36.54 23.84
N TYR A 206 104.50 36.26 25.10
CA TYR A 206 105.46 37.02 25.89
C TYR A 206 106.89 36.79 25.38
#